data_AF-G3JP99-F1
#
_entry.id   AF-G3JP99-F1
#
_cell.length_a   1.000
_cell.length_b   1.000
_cell.length_c   1.000
_cell.angle_alpha   90.00
_cell.angle_beta   90.00
_cell.angle_gamma   90.00
#
_symmetry.space_group_name_H-M   'P 1'
#
loop_
_entity.id
_entity.type
_entity.pdbx_description
1 polymer ?
#
loop_
_entity_poly.entity_id
_entity_poly.type
_entity_poly.pdbx_seq_one_letter_code
_entity_poly.pdbx_strand_id
1 'polypeptide(L)'
;MVLPPLHYFTARLANSASMDGSYLVLPSPLSSLSFLYPSNLQAKMRYSILLLAAASMGCALPQASTADQALPFKPAPLGSGRSCPGRTGGYDEADCGTKRYCKAIEAFGSDSDKFKTKPAWNSTAECFKAHQPEPKQELIPFDTGRSFDADCRNRGLTEASCGTKTYCAEIDAIEEFYGLHGEDTEQTEDVRYESTEECLKAHVPEPKNLPWLEGDSENFCGSRGDESEENCGTQSYCEKFKGDTRKVFGSPYIWSEEECFAAHQKNPSSITFPDN
;
A
#
# COMPACT_ATOMS: atom_id res chain seq x y z
N MET A 1 -8.72 11.92 50.95
CA MET A 1 -8.49 11.41 49.58
C MET A 1 -7.57 12.40 48.89
N VAL A 2 -6.30 12.03 48.76
CA VAL A 2 -5.24 12.89 48.23
C VAL A 2 -5.04 12.48 46.77
N LEU A 3 -5.31 13.40 45.85
CA LEU A 3 -5.02 13.25 44.43
C LEU A 3 -3.51 13.40 44.19
N PRO A 4 -2.88 12.58 43.34
CA PRO A 4 -1.49 12.80 42.94
C PRO A 4 -1.38 13.91 41.88
N PRO A 5 -0.21 14.58 41.77
CA PRO A 5 -0.01 15.71 40.88
C PRO A 5 0.25 15.28 39.42
N LEU A 6 -0.32 16.05 38.50
CA LEU A 6 -0.04 16.04 37.06
C LEU A 6 1.40 16.50 36.80
N HIS A 7 2.21 15.61 36.23
CA HIS A 7 3.52 15.97 35.70
C HIS A 7 3.36 16.61 34.32
N TYR A 8 3.62 17.92 34.26
CA TYR A 8 3.83 18.66 33.02
C TYR A 8 5.15 18.21 32.37
N PHE A 9 5.07 17.56 31.20
CA PHE A 9 6.24 17.39 30.33
C PHE A 9 6.50 18.70 29.59
N THR A 10 7.66 19.31 29.86
CA THR A 10 8.18 20.46 29.12
C THR A 10 8.95 19.96 27.90
N ALA A 11 8.45 20.28 26.71
CA ALA A 11 9.14 20.01 25.46
C ALA A 11 10.43 20.82 25.37
N ARG A 12 11.56 20.13 25.24
CA ARG A 12 12.90 20.72 25.08
C ARG A 12 13.10 21.04 23.60
N LEU A 13 13.00 22.32 23.24
CA LEU A 13 13.47 22.85 21.96
C LEU A 13 14.99 22.69 21.88
N ALA A 14 15.46 21.74 21.07
CA ALA A 14 16.87 21.64 20.71
C ALA A 14 17.08 22.32 19.35
N ASN A 15 17.63 23.52 19.41
CA ASN A 15 18.37 24.14 18.32
C ASN A 15 19.63 23.31 18.02
N SER A 16 19.81 22.91 16.77
CA SER A 16 21.10 22.54 16.20
C SER A 16 21.06 22.97 14.73
N ALA A 17 21.61 24.14 14.41
CA ALA A 17 23.03 24.37 14.13
C ALA A 17 23.38 24.00 12.69
N SER A 18 23.51 25.08 11.91
CA SER A 18 24.15 25.24 10.61
C SER A 18 25.34 24.29 10.39
N MET A 19 25.28 23.50 9.33
CA MET A 19 26.47 22.94 8.69
C MET A 19 26.61 23.54 7.30
N ASP A 20 27.60 24.42 7.18
CA ASP A 20 28.21 24.83 5.92
C ASP A 20 28.87 23.60 5.28
N GLY A 21 28.26 23.11 4.19
CA GLY A 21 28.77 22.03 3.36
C GLY A 21 29.26 22.58 2.03
N SER A 22 30.57 22.70 1.90
CA SER A 22 31.31 23.08 0.70
C SER A 22 30.86 22.31 -0.55
N TYR A 23 30.46 23.06 -1.59
CA TYR A 23 30.18 22.56 -2.93
C TYR A 23 31.49 22.11 -3.60
N LEU A 24 31.68 20.81 -3.79
CA LEU A 24 32.61 20.26 -4.78
C LEU A 24 31.86 20.07 -6.11
N VAL A 25 32.11 21.00 -7.03
CA VAL A 25 31.70 20.92 -8.44
C VAL A 25 32.51 19.81 -9.10
N LEU A 26 31.86 18.71 -9.46
CA LEU A 26 32.42 17.69 -10.36
C LEU A 26 31.91 17.95 -11.80
N PRO A 27 32.80 17.96 -12.81
CA PRO A 27 32.40 18.12 -14.20
C PRO A 27 31.77 16.83 -14.74
N SER A 28 30.57 16.96 -15.32
CA SER A 28 29.91 15.91 -16.08
C SER A 28 30.59 15.73 -17.44
N PRO A 29 30.98 14.51 -17.85
CA PRO A 29 31.33 14.26 -19.24
C PRO A 29 30.06 14.10 -20.07
N LEU A 30 29.85 15.07 -20.96
CA LEU A 30 29.00 14.97 -22.14
C LEU A 30 29.38 13.73 -22.94
N SER A 31 28.48 12.74 -23.01
CA SER A 31 28.53 11.69 -24.02
C SER A 31 27.27 11.75 -24.85
N SER A 32 27.40 12.49 -25.95
CA SER A 32 26.50 12.54 -27.08
C SER A 32 26.42 11.15 -27.72
N LEU A 33 25.32 10.44 -27.53
CA LEU A 33 24.98 9.28 -28.34
C LEU A 33 23.85 9.66 -29.30
N SER A 34 24.28 10.12 -30.47
CA SER A 34 23.46 10.30 -31.66
C SER A 34 23.02 8.93 -32.18
N PHE A 35 21.81 8.49 -31.84
CA PHE A 35 21.16 7.41 -32.58
C PHE A 35 20.42 7.99 -33.78
N LEU A 36 21.09 7.92 -34.93
CA LEU A 36 20.48 7.93 -36.26
C LEU A 36 19.80 6.58 -36.49
N TYR A 37 18.51 6.55 -36.79
CA TYR A 37 17.85 5.50 -37.61
C TYR A 37 16.40 5.92 -37.93
N PRO A 38 15.77 5.36 -38.97
CA PRO A 38 15.57 6.05 -40.23
C PRO A 38 14.11 6.43 -40.50
N SER A 39 13.97 7.48 -41.29
CA SER A 39 12.80 7.81 -42.08
C SER A 39 12.46 6.66 -43.05
N ASN A 40 11.23 6.14 -42.99
CA ASN A 40 10.39 5.75 -44.14
C ASN A 40 9.28 4.78 -43.70
N LEU A 41 8.03 5.24 -43.71
CA LEU A 41 6.98 4.63 -44.56
C LEU A 41 5.75 5.53 -44.52
N GLN A 42 5.58 6.35 -45.57
CA GLN A 42 4.30 7.00 -45.85
C GLN A 42 3.30 5.94 -46.33
N ALA A 43 2.45 5.45 -45.44
CA ALA A 43 1.24 4.73 -45.83
C ALA A 43 0.20 5.75 -46.33
N LYS A 44 0.15 5.92 -47.64
CA LYS A 44 -0.82 6.76 -48.37
C LYS A 44 -2.18 6.05 -48.36
N MET A 45 -2.95 6.21 -47.28
CA MET A 45 -4.29 5.64 -47.17
C MET A 45 -5.27 6.51 -47.99
N ARG A 46 -5.64 6.01 -49.18
CA ARG A 46 -6.68 6.59 -50.03
C ARG A 46 -8.04 6.13 -49.50
N TYR A 47 -8.76 6.99 -48.79
CA TYR A 47 -10.16 6.76 -48.46
C TYR A 47 -11.04 7.28 -49.59
N SER A 48 -11.66 6.34 -50.30
CA SER A 48 -12.74 6.59 -51.25
C SER A 48 -13.94 7.17 -50.51
N ILE A 49 -14.32 8.39 -50.92
CA ILE A 49 -15.57 9.04 -50.54
C ILE A 49 -16.71 8.27 -51.21
N LEU A 50 -17.48 7.50 -50.43
CA LEU A 50 -18.78 6.99 -50.83
C LEU A 50 -19.86 7.89 -50.23
N LEU A 51 -20.37 8.78 -51.08
CA LEU A 51 -21.63 9.49 -50.92
C LEU A 51 -22.81 8.55 -51.20
N LEU A 52 -23.94 8.90 -50.57
CA LEU A 52 -25.32 8.43 -50.80
C LEU A 52 -25.80 7.21 -49.99
N ALA A 53 -26.59 7.49 -48.95
CA ALA A 53 -28.06 7.33 -49.04
C ALA A 53 -28.73 8.00 -47.84
N ALA A 54 -29.50 9.05 -48.09
CA ALA A 54 -30.48 9.56 -47.15
C ALA A 54 -31.67 8.59 -47.12
N ALA A 55 -31.84 7.88 -46.02
CA ALA A 55 -33.08 7.19 -45.70
C ALA A 55 -33.49 7.61 -44.29
N SER A 56 -34.58 8.37 -44.25
CA SER A 56 -35.34 8.73 -43.07
C SER A 56 -35.78 7.48 -42.31
N MET A 57 -35.02 7.09 -41.28
CA MET A 57 -35.52 6.20 -40.22
C MET A 57 -35.90 7.09 -39.04
N GLY A 58 -37.18 7.02 -38.68
CA GLY A 58 -37.75 7.77 -37.57
C GLY A 58 -36.92 7.59 -36.31
N CYS A 59 -36.66 8.73 -35.66
CA CYS A 59 -35.90 8.85 -34.42
C CYS A 59 -36.58 8.11 -33.27
N ALA A 60 -36.38 6.79 -33.19
CA ALA A 60 -36.26 6.12 -31.91
C ALA A 60 -34.76 5.99 -31.66
N LEU A 61 -34.13 7.10 -31.24
CA LEU A 61 -32.86 6.99 -30.52
C LEU A 61 -33.11 5.97 -29.42
N PRO A 62 -32.35 4.87 -29.31
CA PRO A 62 -32.32 4.16 -28.05
C PRO A 62 -31.87 5.23 -27.05
N GLN A 63 -32.81 5.68 -26.22
CA GLN A 63 -32.46 6.17 -24.90
C GLN A 63 -31.80 4.95 -24.25
N ALA A 64 -30.50 4.78 -24.51
CA ALA A 64 -29.63 4.08 -23.61
C ALA A 64 -29.75 4.88 -22.32
N SER A 65 -30.71 4.47 -21.50
CA SER A 65 -30.80 4.85 -20.12
C SER A 65 -29.52 4.33 -19.48
N THR A 66 -28.46 5.14 -19.58
CA THR A 66 -27.24 5.03 -18.78
C THR A 66 -27.52 5.26 -17.29
N ALA A 67 -28.80 5.39 -16.90
CA ALA A 67 -29.28 5.58 -15.55
C ALA A 67 -29.06 4.36 -14.63
N ASP A 68 -28.76 3.17 -15.18
CA ASP A 68 -28.61 1.95 -14.37
C ASP A 68 -27.18 1.38 -14.30
N GLN A 69 -26.19 2.03 -14.91
CA GLN A 69 -24.80 1.59 -14.78
C GLN A 69 -24.05 2.42 -13.75
N ALA A 70 -23.96 1.88 -12.54
CA ALA A 70 -23.09 2.41 -11.50
C ALA A 70 -21.65 2.53 -12.02
N LEU A 71 -21.00 3.66 -11.73
CA LEU A 71 -19.62 3.96 -12.12
C LEU A 71 -18.67 2.91 -11.52
N PRO A 72 -17.61 2.51 -12.22
CA PRO A 72 -16.66 1.55 -11.67
C PRO A 72 -15.96 2.14 -10.43
N PHE A 73 -15.87 1.36 -9.35
CA PHE A 73 -15.08 1.72 -8.19
C PHE A 73 -13.58 1.55 -8.52
N LYS A 74 -12.81 2.61 -8.34
CA LYS A 74 -11.36 2.66 -8.54
C LYS A 74 -10.66 2.50 -7.18
N PRO A 75 -9.93 1.39 -6.94
CA PRO A 75 -9.08 1.31 -5.76
C PRO A 75 -8.01 2.40 -5.83
N ALA A 76 -7.58 2.89 -4.66
CA ALA A 76 -6.50 3.87 -4.59
C ALA A 76 -5.22 3.28 -5.21
N PRO A 77 -4.50 4.03 -6.07
CA PRO A 77 -3.21 3.57 -6.57
C PRO A 77 -2.22 3.33 -5.42
N LEU A 78 -1.32 2.36 -5.59
CA LEU A 78 -0.24 2.10 -4.64
C LEU A 78 0.62 3.37 -4.45
N GLY A 79 0.92 3.73 -3.20
CA GLY A 79 1.68 4.93 -2.87
C GLY A 79 0.92 6.25 -3.05
N SER A 80 -0.38 6.20 -3.39
CA SER A 80 -1.19 7.41 -3.58
C SER A 80 -1.33 8.25 -2.32
N GLY A 81 -1.00 7.71 -1.14
CA GLY A 81 -1.04 8.43 0.13
C GLY A 81 -0.20 9.70 0.15
N ARG A 82 1.00 9.65 -0.44
CA ARG A 82 1.89 10.83 -0.55
C ARG A 82 1.49 11.80 -1.65
N SER A 83 0.78 11.33 -2.67
CA SER A 83 0.52 12.09 -3.89
C SER A 83 -0.92 12.56 -4.05
N CYS A 84 -1.84 12.10 -3.21
CA CYS A 84 -3.21 12.58 -3.14
C CYS A 84 -3.40 13.43 -1.85
N PRO A 85 -3.95 14.65 -1.96
CA PRO A 85 -4.26 15.35 -3.20
C PRO A 85 -2.98 15.73 -3.97
N GLY A 86 -3.06 15.76 -5.30
CA GLY A 86 -1.93 16.11 -6.15
C GLY A 86 -1.38 17.50 -5.81
N ARG A 87 -0.04 17.65 -5.75
CA ARG A 87 0.64 18.94 -5.49
C ARG A 87 0.13 20.09 -6.38
N THR A 88 -0.34 19.76 -7.58
CA THR A 88 -0.79 20.71 -8.60
C THR A 88 -2.27 20.59 -8.93
N GLY A 89 -3.04 19.75 -8.24
CA GLY A 89 -4.32 19.29 -8.78
C GLY A 89 -5.43 18.95 -7.81
N GLY A 90 -5.24 18.89 -6.50
CA GLY A 90 -6.36 18.55 -5.61
C GLY A 90 -6.81 17.07 -5.72
N TYR A 91 -7.98 16.76 -5.18
CA TYR A 91 -8.61 15.44 -5.21
C TYR A 91 -9.17 15.13 -6.60
N ASP A 92 -8.79 13.97 -7.11
CA ASP A 92 -9.28 13.38 -8.36
C ASP A 92 -9.39 11.87 -8.18
N GLU A 93 -10.45 11.29 -8.73
CA GLU A 93 -10.75 9.87 -8.51
C GLU A 93 -9.71 8.92 -9.14
N ALA A 94 -9.05 9.33 -10.23
CA ALA A 94 -7.99 8.51 -10.85
C ALA A 94 -6.69 8.55 -10.04
N ASP A 95 -6.39 9.70 -9.43
CA ASP A 95 -5.16 9.90 -8.64
C ASP A 95 -5.32 9.39 -7.18
N CYS A 96 -6.54 9.47 -6.63
CA CYS A 96 -6.85 9.20 -5.22
C CYS A 96 -7.65 7.92 -4.97
N GLY A 97 -8.27 7.35 -5.99
CA GLY A 97 -9.28 6.28 -5.85
C GLY A 97 -10.65 6.81 -5.41
N THR A 98 -11.69 5.99 -5.62
CA THR A 98 -13.10 6.34 -5.36
C THR A 98 -13.37 6.61 -3.90
N LYS A 99 -12.86 5.76 -2.99
CA LYS A 99 -13.09 5.86 -1.54
C LYS A 99 -12.70 7.24 -1.00
N ARG A 100 -11.43 7.59 -1.22
CA ARG A 100 -10.84 8.86 -0.78
C ARG A 100 -11.45 10.07 -1.49
N TYR A 101 -11.68 9.95 -2.80
CA TYR A 101 -12.34 11.02 -3.56
C TYR A 101 -13.75 11.34 -3.04
N CYS A 102 -14.57 10.31 -2.79
CA CYS A 102 -15.93 10.50 -2.29
C CYS A 102 -15.93 11.10 -0.88
N LYS A 103 -15.03 10.67 0.01
CA LYS A 103 -14.92 11.17 1.38
C LYS A 103 -14.41 12.60 1.49
N ALA A 104 -13.54 13.01 0.57
CA ALA A 104 -13.12 14.40 0.47
C ALA A 104 -14.31 15.36 0.30
N ILE A 105 -15.45 14.89 -0.23
CA ILE A 105 -16.66 15.72 -0.42
C ILE A 105 -17.24 16.12 0.93
N GLU A 106 -17.26 15.20 1.90
CA GLU A 106 -17.74 15.47 3.25
C GLU A 106 -16.73 16.29 4.05
N ALA A 107 -15.44 16.04 3.89
CA ALA A 107 -14.39 16.79 4.58
C ALA A 107 -14.29 18.26 4.13
N PHE A 108 -14.41 18.52 2.83
CA PHE A 108 -14.14 19.85 2.26
C PHE A 108 -15.36 20.53 1.62
N GLY A 109 -16.44 19.79 1.36
CA GLY A 109 -17.60 20.26 0.58
C GLY A 109 -17.40 20.11 -0.93
N SER A 110 -18.48 19.81 -1.66
CA SER A 110 -18.46 19.60 -3.12
C SER A 110 -18.05 20.85 -3.93
N ASP A 111 -18.16 22.04 -3.34
CA ASP A 111 -17.75 23.30 -3.96
C ASP A 111 -16.30 23.72 -3.68
N SER A 112 -15.54 22.90 -2.96
CA SER A 112 -14.17 23.19 -2.56
C SER A 112 -13.20 23.31 -3.73
N ASP A 113 -12.23 24.21 -3.60
CA ASP A 113 -11.08 24.32 -4.50
C ASP A 113 -10.04 23.21 -4.29
N LYS A 114 -10.27 22.33 -3.30
CA LYS A 114 -9.46 21.14 -3.03
C LYS A 114 -9.63 20.05 -4.08
N PHE A 115 -10.61 20.13 -4.96
CA PHE A 115 -10.82 19.16 -6.04
C PHE A 115 -10.21 19.62 -7.37
N LYS A 116 -9.65 18.67 -8.12
CA LYS A 116 -9.17 18.91 -9.50
C LYS A 116 -10.29 19.35 -10.43
N THR A 117 -11.39 18.62 -10.31
CA THR A 117 -12.65 18.85 -10.99
C THR A 117 -13.75 18.74 -9.95
N LYS A 118 -14.66 19.71 -9.95
CA LYS A 118 -15.79 19.72 -9.01
C LYS A 118 -16.53 18.37 -9.05
N PRO A 119 -16.75 17.73 -7.90
CA PRO A 119 -17.56 16.53 -7.82
C PRO A 119 -18.95 16.73 -8.39
N ALA A 120 -19.49 15.68 -9.01
CA ALA A 120 -20.87 15.64 -9.49
C ALA A 120 -21.88 15.44 -8.34
N TRP A 121 -21.40 15.14 -7.14
CA TRP A 121 -22.19 14.75 -5.97
C TRP A 121 -21.99 15.74 -4.82
N ASN A 122 -23.01 15.91 -3.98
CA ASN A 122 -22.97 16.84 -2.86
C ASN A 122 -22.66 16.18 -1.51
N SER A 123 -22.53 14.85 -1.50
CA SER A 123 -22.17 14.10 -0.30
C SER A 123 -21.41 12.81 -0.63
N THR A 124 -20.67 12.30 0.35
CA THR A 124 -20.03 10.98 0.32
C THR A 124 -21.02 9.88 -0.04
N ALA A 125 -22.22 9.90 0.56
CA ALA A 125 -23.24 8.87 0.34
C ALA A 125 -23.79 8.87 -1.10
N GLU A 126 -24.02 10.04 -1.68
CA GLU A 126 -24.42 10.17 -3.09
C GLU A 126 -23.31 9.68 -4.03
N CYS A 127 -22.06 10.03 -3.73
CA CYS A 127 -20.90 9.58 -4.47
C CYS A 127 -20.79 8.06 -4.45
N PHE A 128 -20.79 7.42 -3.27
CA PHE A 128 -20.72 5.95 -3.19
C PHE A 128 -21.92 5.26 -3.83
N LYS A 129 -23.14 5.81 -3.70
CA LYS A 129 -24.33 5.25 -4.36
C LYS A 129 -24.21 5.25 -5.89
N ALA A 130 -23.49 6.23 -6.45
CA ALA A 130 -23.25 6.31 -7.89
C ALA A 130 -22.17 5.34 -8.37
N HIS A 131 -21.37 4.76 -7.47
CA HIS A 131 -20.32 3.80 -7.80
C HIS A 131 -20.77 2.37 -7.52
N GLN A 132 -20.11 1.43 -8.18
CA GLN A 132 -20.16 0.02 -7.82
C GLN A 132 -19.62 -0.15 -6.39
N PRO A 133 -20.03 -1.21 -5.68
CA PRO A 133 -19.44 -1.53 -4.38
C PRO A 133 -17.92 -1.68 -4.49
N GLU A 134 -17.21 -1.30 -3.42
CA GLU A 134 -15.77 -1.54 -3.33
C GLU A 134 -15.47 -3.02 -3.58
N PRO A 135 -14.59 -3.34 -4.55
CA PRO A 135 -14.23 -4.73 -4.81
C PRO A 135 -13.52 -5.31 -3.57
N LYS A 136 -13.75 -6.61 -3.32
CA LYS A 136 -12.98 -7.32 -2.29
C LYS A 136 -11.50 -7.25 -2.65
N GLN A 137 -10.71 -6.66 -1.76
CA GLN A 137 -9.27 -6.57 -1.95
C GLN A 137 -8.62 -7.93 -1.66
N GLU A 138 -7.59 -8.28 -2.42
CA GLU A 138 -6.73 -9.42 -2.11
C GLU A 138 -5.95 -9.12 -0.84
N LEU A 139 -5.76 -10.14 0.01
CA LEU A 139 -5.01 -9.98 1.26
C LEU A 139 -3.55 -9.70 0.95
N ILE A 140 -3.01 -8.69 1.63
CA ILE A 140 -1.62 -8.25 1.49
C ILE A 140 -0.73 -9.08 2.43
N PRO A 141 0.51 -9.40 2.05
CA PRO A 141 1.45 -10.06 2.93
C PRO A 141 1.69 -9.28 4.23
N PHE A 142 1.66 -9.98 5.36
CA PHE A 142 1.98 -9.36 6.65
C PHE A 142 3.49 -9.21 6.78
N ASP A 143 3.96 -7.99 7.04
CA ASP A 143 5.36 -7.67 7.25
C ASP A 143 5.62 -7.41 8.73
N THR A 144 6.61 -8.07 9.30
CA THR A 144 7.02 -7.83 10.69
C THR A 144 7.94 -6.62 10.84
N GLY A 145 8.47 -6.11 9.73
CA GLY A 145 9.33 -4.93 9.66
C GLY A 145 10.81 -5.25 9.83
N ARG A 146 11.66 -4.31 9.41
CA ARG A 146 13.13 -4.42 9.57
C ARG A 146 13.67 -3.85 10.88
N SER A 147 12.90 -2.97 11.51
CA SER A 147 13.35 -2.17 12.64
C SER A 147 12.37 -2.35 13.80
N PHE A 148 12.83 -2.96 14.89
CA PHE A 148 12.13 -2.92 16.17
C PHE A 148 12.36 -1.59 16.92
N ASP A 149 13.18 -0.69 16.38
CA ASP A 149 13.49 0.58 17.02
C ASP A 149 12.43 1.65 16.74
N ALA A 150 12.30 2.59 17.69
CA ALA A 150 11.40 3.74 17.55
C ALA A 150 11.77 4.67 16.37
N ASP A 151 12.90 4.43 15.71
CA ASP A 151 13.39 5.19 14.57
C ASP A 151 12.68 4.85 13.25
N CYS A 152 11.82 3.82 13.23
CA CYS A 152 11.08 3.47 12.03
C CYS A 152 10.21 4.65 11.52
N ARG A 153 9.66 5.48 12.44
CA ARG A 153 8.93 6.71 12.10
C ARG A 153 9.84 7.75 11.42
N ASN A 154 11.08 7.89 11.88
CA ASN A 154 12.08 8.79 11.29
C ASN A 154 12.51 8.37 9.88
N ARG A 155 12.26 7.11 9.48
CA ARG A 155 12.54 6.57 8.14
C ARG A 155 11.34 6.64 7.19
N GLY A 156 10.28 7.35 7.57
CA GLY A 156 9.11 7.58 6.73
C GLY A 156 7.94 6.63 6.98
N LEU A 157 7.98 5.86 8.08
CA LEU A 157 6.86 5.03 8.55
C LEU A 157 6.23 4.17 7.45
N THR A 158 7.01 3.22 6.96
CA THR A 158 6.59 2.23 5.96
C THR A 158 6.34 0.87 6.63
N GLU A 159 5.48 0.03 6.06
CA GLU A 159 5.28 -1.36 6.51
C GLU A 159 6.61 -2.11 6.48
N ALA A 160 7.40 -1.95 5.42
CA ALA A 160 8.70 -2.58 5.31
C ALA A 160 9.70 -2.13 6.41
N SER A 161 9.58 -0.90 6.90
CA SER A 161 10.46 -0.39 7.96
C SER A 161 9.97 -0.71 9.37
N CYS A 162 8.67 -0.62 9.60
CA CYS A 162 8.04 -0.61 10.92
C CYS A 162 7.25 -1.90 11.25
N GLY A 163 6.95 -2.71 10.23
CA GLY A 163 6.01 -3.81 10.27
C GLY A 163 4.56 -3.36 10.13
N THR A 164 3.71 -4.22 9.56
CA THR A 164 2.27 -4.04 9.38
C THR A 164 1.58 -3.64 10.68
N LYS A 165 1.92 -4.27 11.81
CA LYS A 165 1.28 -3.95 13.09
C LYS A 165 1.52 -2.50 13.52
N THR A 166 2.77 -2.05 13.48
CA THR A 166 3.14 -0.67 13.86
C THR A 166 2.61 0.33 12.84
N TYR A 167 2.70 0.00 11.55
CA TYR A 167 2.16 0.82 10.48
C TYR A 167 0.64 1.03 10.63
N CYS A 168 -0.13 -0.05 10.75
CA CYS A 168 -1.57 0.01 10.93
C CYS A 168 -1.97 0.73 12.24
N ALA A 169 -1.22 0.56 13.33
CA ALA A 169 -1.51 1.23 14.60
C ALA A 169 -1.34 2.76 14.53
N GLU A 170 -0.53 3.26 13.59
CA GLU A 170 -0.33 4.70 13.43
C GLU A 170 -1.59 5.38 12.87
N ILE A 171 -2.44 4.66 12.13
CA ILE A 171 -3.64 5.22 11.50
C ILE A 171 -4.53 5.89 12.55
N ASP A 172 -4.85 5.15 13.61
CA ASP A 172 -5.68 5.67 14.72
C ASP A 172 -4.90 6.70 15.56
N ALA A 173 -3.58 6.53 15.71
CA ALA A 173 -2.74 7.45 16.50
C ALA A 173 -2.65 8.85 15.87
N ILE A 174 -2.60 8.94 14.54
CA ILE A 174 -2.61 10.24 13.84
C ILE A 174 -3.97 10.91 13.97
N GLU A 175 -5.06 10.14 13.90
CA GLU A 175 -6.41 10.67 14.14
C GLU A 175 -6.52 11.26 15.55
N GLU A 176 -6.05 10.54 16.57
CA GLU A 176 -6.07 11.03 17.95
C GLU A 176 -5.26 12.32 18.13
N PHE A 177 -4.05 12.39 17.55
CA PHE A 177 -3.12 13.49 17.82
C PHE A 177 -3.38 14.73 16.96
N TYR A 178 -3.72 14.55 15.69
CA TYR A 178 -3.84 15.64 14.73
C TYR A 178 -5.30 15.98 14.38
N GLY A 179 -6.26 15.15 14.80
CA GLY A 179 -7.66 15.28 14.36
C GLY A 179 -7.81 15.10 12.85
N LEU A 180 -6.84 14.44 12.20
CA LEU A 180 -6.84 14.12 10.78
C LEU A 180 -7.29 12.67 10.64
N HIS A 181 -8.38 12.41 9.92
CA HIS A 181 -8.83 11.05 9.65
C HIS A 181 -7.79 10.29 8.83
N GLY A 182 -7.69 8.97 9.03
CA GLY A 182 -6.72 8.03 8.45
C GLY A 182 -6.31 8.25 6.98
N GLU A 183 -7.19 8.85 6.17
CA GLU A 183 -6.92 9.15 4.76
C GLU A 183 -6.08 10.42 4.51
N ASP A 184 -6.09 11.41 5.40
CA ASP A 184 -5.28 12.64 5.31
C ASP A 184 -3.93 12.53 6.04
N THR A 185 -3.67 11.36 6.59
CA THR A 185 -2.46 11.08 7.34
C THR A 185 -1.27 10.93 6.40
N GLU A 186 -0.06 11.18 6.90
CA GLU A 186 1.19 11.02 6.13
C GLU A 186 1.51 9.55 5.77
N GLN A 187 0.53 8.64 5.82
CA GLN A 187 0.66 7.26 5.39
C GLN A 187 1.28 7.21 4.00
N THR A 188 2.48 6.64 3.97
CA THR A 188 3.38 6.86 2.86
C THR A 188 3.23 5.85 1.74
N GLU A 189 2.64 4.70 2.05
CA GLU A 189 2.58 3.54 1.16
C GLU A 189 1.16 3.24 0.73
N ASP A 190 0.22 3.34 1.67
CA ASP A 190 -1.14 2.92 1.42
C ASP A 190 -2.15 3.66 2.29
N VAL A 191 -3.00 4.48 1.68
CA VAL A 191 -4.07 5.26 2.31
C VAL A 191 -5.45 4.62 2.14
N ARG A 192 -5.50 3.33 1.83
CA ARG A 192 -6.77 2.61 1.66
C ARG A 192 -7.56 2.45 2.97
N TYR A 193 -6.88 2.54 4.12
CA TYR A 193 -7.46 2.17 5.41
C TYR A 193 -7.74 3.38 6.28
N GLU A 194 -8.90 3.36 6.94
CA GLU A 194 -9.33 4.43 7.83
C GLU A 194 -9.03 4.16 9.29
N SER A 195 -8.75 2.89 9.62
CA SER A 195 -8.46 2.47 10.98
C SER A 195 -7.42 1.36 11.02
N THR A 196 -6.85 1.17 12.22
CA THR A 196 -5.97 0.03 12.49
C THR A 196 -6.67 -1.29 12.16
N GLU A 197 -7.95 -1.44 12.51
CA GLU A 197 -8.70 -2.67 12.29
C GLU A 197 -8.87 -2.96 10.79
N GLU A 198 -9.24 -1.94 10.01
CA GLU A 198 -9.40 -2.09 8.57
C GLU A 198 -8.08 -2.47 7.90
N CYS A 199 -6.99 -1.80 8.29
CA CYS A 199 -5.63 -2.08 7.81
C CYS A 199 -5.20 -3.52 8.12
N LEU A 200 -5.37 -3.98 9.36
CA LEU A 200 -5.01 -5.34 9.74
C LEU A 200 -5.87 -6.39 9.04
N LYS A 201 -7.14 -6.10 8.76
CA LYS A 201 -8.05 -7.01 8.04
C LYS A 201 -7.72 -7.15 6.56
N ALA A 202 -7.09 -6.13 5.97
CA ALA A 202 -6.58 -6.20 4.61
C ALA A 202 -5.30 -7.03 4.47
N HIS A 203 -4.68 -7.41 5.59
CA HIS A 203 -3.50 -8.26 5.62
C HIS A 203 -3.85 -9.71 5.90
N VAL A 204 -2.98 -10.62 5.48
CA VAL A 204 -3.01 -11.98 6.02
C VAL A 204 -2.82 -11.91 7.54
N PRO A 205 -3.60 -12.67 8.34
CA PRO A 205 -3.49 -12.61 9.79
C PRO A 205 -2.07 -12.91 10.27
N GLU A 206 -1.63 -12.20 11.31
CA GLU A 206 -0.33 -12.45 11.96
C GLU A 206 -0.24 -13.94 12.33
N PRO A 207 0.78 -14.66 11.81
CA PRO A 207 0.90 -16.09 12.00
C PRO A 207 1.26 -16.39 13.45
N LYS A 208 0.46 -17.23 14.12
CA LYS A 208 0.72 -17.68 15.49
C LYS A 208 0.37 -19.15 15.64
N ASN A 209 1.17 -19.86 16.43
CA ASN A 209 1.00 -21.28 16.72
C ASN A 209 0.97 -22.17 15.45
N LEU A 210 1.75 -21.79 14.43
CA LEU A 210 1.93 -22.61 13.23
C LEU A 210 2.53 -23.98 13.62
N PRO A 211 2.07 -25.08 13.01
CA PRO A 211 2.57 -26.41 13.35
C PRO A 211 4.04 -26.54 12.99
N TRP A 212 4.85 -27.15 13.88
CA TRP A 212 6.22 -27.50 13.53
C TRP A 212 6.21 -28.67 12.52
N LEU A 213 6.80 -28.46 11.35
CA LEU A 213 6.92 -29.46 10.30
C LEU A 213 8.32 -30.07 10.30
N GLU A 214 8.40 -31.39 10.36
CA GLU A 214 9.64 -32.11 10.12
C GLU A 214 9.93 -32.14 8.61
N GLY A 215 11.19 -31.94 8.23
CA GLY A 215 11.58 -31.99 6.82
C GLY A 215 11.45 -33.41 6.25
N ASP A 216 11.16 -33.51 4.95
CA ASP A 216 11.09 -34.81 4.29
C ASP A 216 12.49 -35.45 4.21
N SER A 217 12.68 -36.58 4.87
CA SER A 217 13.96 -37.31 4.84
C SER A 217 14.33 -37.85 3.45
N GLU A 218 13.34 -38.03 2.56
CA GLU A 218 13.53 -38.52 1.20
C GLU A 218 13.80 -37.39 0.19
N ASN A 219 13.46 -36.14 0.53
CA ASN A 219 13.61 -34.98 -0.34
C ASN A 219 14.52 -33.91 0.28
N PHE A 220 15.65 -33.64 -0.35
CA PHE A 220 16.52 -32.53 0.08
C PHE A 220 15.80 -31.19 -0.12
N CYS A 221 15.81 -30.33 0.90
CA CYS A 221 15.26 -28.98 0.83
C CYS A 221 15.84 -28.20 -0.37
N GLY A 222 14.98 -27.61 -1.21
CA GLY A 222 15.40 -26.94 -2.45
C GLY A 222 15.62 -27.88 -3.64
N SER A 223 15.39 -29.19 -3.50
CA SER A 223 15.32 -30.11 -4.64
C SER A 223 14.27 -29.61 -5.64
N ARG A 224 14.66 -29.51 -6.91
CA ARG A 224 13.82 -28.94 -7.99
C ARG A 224 13.37 -27.48 -7.76
N GLY A 225 14.04 -26.77 -6.86
CA GLY A 225 13.70 -25.39 -6.49
C GLY A 225 12.51 -25.27 -5.53
N ASP A 226 12.06 -26.37 -4.93
CA ASP A 226 11.01 -26.33 -3.92
C ASP A 226 11.58 -26.04 -2.54
N GLU A 227 11.41 -24.79 -2.11
CA GLU A 227 11.84 -24.27 -0.82
C GLU A 227 10.68 -24.08 0.15
N SER A 228 9.52 -24.69 -0.12
CA SER A 228 8.37 -24.60 0.76
C SER A 228 8.66 -25.25 2.12
N GLU A 229 7.97 -24.78 3.15
CA GLU A 229 8.11 -25.31 4.50
C GLU A 229 7.69 -26.78 4.57
N GLU A 230 6.68 -27.18 3.80
CA GLU A 230 6.19 -28.56 3.74
C GLU A 230 7.26 -29.54 3.23
N ASN A 231 8.13 -29.09 2.34
CA ASN A 231 9.23 -29.91 1.80
C ASN A 231 10.48 -29.82 2.69
N CYS A 232 10.84 -28.61 3.10
CA CYS A 232 12.08 -28.34 3.84
C CYS A 232 12.00 -28.63 5.35
N GLY A 233 10.80 -28.63 5.93
CA GLY A 233 10.59 -28.57 7.37
C GLY A 233 10.83 -27.17 7.95
N THR A 234 10.23 -26.90 9.11
CA THR A 234 10.24 -25.59 9.78
C THR A 234 11.65 -25.09 10.06
N GLN A 235 12.55 -25.98 10.49
CA GLN A 235 13.93 -25.58 10.82
C GLN A 235 14.67 -25.03 9.59
N SER A 236 14.78 -25.82 8.52
CA SER A 236 15.51 -25.39 7.33
C SER A 236 14.79 -24.26 6.60
N TYR A 237 13.46 -24.18 6.69
CA TYR A 237 12.69 -23.08 6.14
C TYR A 237 12.95 -21.77 6.89
N CYS A 238 12.84 -21.75 8.22
CA CYS A 238 13.10 -20.54 9.01
C CYS A 238 14.56 -20.08 8.92
N GLU A 239 15.52 -21.01 8.82
CA GLU A 239 16.94 -20.68 8.61
C GLU A 239 17.21 -19.96 7.27
N LYS A 240 16.29 -20.02 6.28
CA LYS A 240 16.42 -19.25 5.02
C LYS A 240 16.25 -17.75 5.22
N PHE A 241 15.61 -17.32 6.30
CA PHE A 241 15.42 -15.91 6.65
C PHE A 241 16.64 -15.32 7.38
N LYS A 242 17.74 -16.08 7.48
CA LYS A 242 18.98 -15.64 8.11
C LYS A 242 19.66 -14.54 7.31
N GLY A 243 19.84 -13.37 7.94
CA GLY A 243 20.69 -12.29 7.45
C GLY A 243 19.98 -11.10 6.81
N ASP A 244 18.70 -11.17 6.47
CA ASP A 244 17.84 -10.04 6.07
C ASP A 244 16.36 -10.47 6.08
N THR A 245 15.43 -9.56 6.35
CA THR A 245 14.00 -9.83 6.11
C THR A 245 13.77 -9.97 4.60
N ARG A 246 13.34 -11.17 4.18
CA ARG A 246 13.07 -11.47 2.77
C ARG A 246 11.77 -12.24 2.67
N LYS A 247 11.01 -11.95 1.61
CA LYS A 247 9.93 -12.82 1.19
C LYS A 247 10.55 -14.06 0.56
N VAL A 248 10.48 -15.20 1.24
CA VAL A 248 10.76 -16.50 0.63
C VAL A 248 9.62 -16.79 -0.36
N PHE A 249 9.95 -17.35 -1.51
CA PHE A 249 8.96 -17.68 -2.53
C PHE A 249 7.87 -18.59 -1.93
N GLY A 250 6.61 -18.24 -2.14
CA GLY A 250 5.47 -18.98 -1.57
C GLY A 250 5.04 -18.52 -0.18
N SER A 251 5.87 -17.80 0.58
CA SER A 251 5.44 -17.23 1.86
C SER A 251 4.51 -16.04 1.63
N PRO A 252 3.29 -16.01 2.22
CA PRO A 252 2.49 -14.81 2.28
C PRO A 252 2.98 -13.84 3.37
N TYR A 253 4.18 -14.05 3.91
CA TYR A 253 4.71 -13.27 5.02
C TYR A 253 6.13 -12.79 4.74
N ILE A 254 6.51 -11.69 5.39
CA ILE A 254 7.88 -11.17 5.39
C ILE A 254 8.37 -11.27 6.84
N TRP A 255 9.40 -12.08 7.08
CA TRP A 255 9.88 -12.43 8.43
C TRP A 255 11.41 -12.33 8.54
N SER A 256 11.91 -12.24 9.77
CA SER A 256 13.24 -12.69 10.18
C SER A 256 13.24 -14.19 10.54
N GLU A 257 14.43 -14.78 10.72
CA GLU A 257 14.59 -16.15 11.22
C GLU A 257 13.91 -16.33 12.59
N GLU A 258 14.14 -15.39 13.51
CA GLU A 258 13.59 -15.43 14.87
C GLU A 258 12.07 -15.32 14.89
N GLU A 259 11.51 -14.47 14.03
CA GLU A 259 10.06 -14.27 13.92
C GLU A 259 9.38 -15.48 13.31
N CYS A 260 10.00 -16.09 12.29
CA CYS A 260 9.55 -17.35 11.72
C CYS A 260 9.48 -18.42 12.82
N PHE A 261 10.55 -18.59 13.62
CA PHE A 261 10.53 -19.56 14.72
C PHE A 261 9.51 -19.23 15.81
N ALA A 262 9.32 -17.94 16.15
CA ALA A 262 8.36 -17.51 17.15
C ALA A 262 6.91 -17.72 16.74
N ALA A 263 6.61 -17.70 15.44
CA ALA A 263 5.29 -17.99 14.90
C ALA A 263 4.93 -19.49 15.02
N HIS A 264 5.92 -20.37 15.13
CA HIS A 264 5.76 -21.81 15.18
C HIS A 264 5.63 -22.38 16.60
N GLN A 265 5.01 -23.55 16.69
CA GLN A 265 5.10 -24.41 17.86
C GLN A 265 6.56 -24.81 18.09
N LYS A 266 6.92 -25.06 19.36
CA LYS A 266 8.28 -25.51 19.69
C LYS A 266 8.58 -26.84 19.01
N ASN A 267 9.82 -27.01 18.56
CA ASN A 267 10.31 -28.28 18.03
C ASN A 267 10.04 -29.41 19.04
N PRO A 268 9.22 -30.42 18.68
CA PRO A 268 8.87 -31.51 19.59
C PRO A 268 10.11 -32.34 20.00
N SER A 269 11.10 -32.44 19.12
CA SER A 269 12.37 -33.15 19.36
C SER A 269 13.31 -32.39 20.31
N SER A 270 13.06 -31.10 20.55
CA SER A 270 13.83 -30.28 21.50
C SER A 270 13.30 -30.37 22.93
N ILE A 271 12.15 -31.00 23.15
CA ILE A 271 11.56 -31.17 24.47
C ILE A 271 12.34 -32.27 25.20
N THR A 272 13.36 -31.89 25.97
CA THR A 272 14.01 -32.81 26.88
C THR A 272 13.10 -33.08 28.08
N PHE A 273 12.66 -34.33 28.23
CA PHE A 273 12.01 -34.76 29.45
C PHE A 273 13.09 -34.86 30.55
N PRO A 274 12.90 -34.26 31.73
CA PRO A 274 13.81 -34.50 32.84
C PRO A 274 13.78 -35.99 33.19
N ASP A 275 14.96 -36.61 33.23
CA ASP A 275 15.12 -37.98 33.68
C ASP A 275 14.56 -38.10 35.11
N ASN A 276 13.54 -38.95 35.28
CA ASN A 276 12.93 -39.28 36.58
C ASN A 276 13.86 -40.14 37.44
#